data_AF-A0A382MPV8-F1
#
_entry.id   AF-A0A382MPV8-F1
#
_cell.length_a   1.000
_cell.length_b   1.000
_cell.length_c   1.000
_cell.angle_alpha   90.00
_cell.angle_beta   90.00
_cell.angle_gamma   90.00
#
_symmetry.space_group_name_H-M   'P 1'
#
loop_
_entity.id
_entity.type
_entity.pdbx_description
1 polymer ?
#
loop_
_entity_poly.entity_id
_entity_poly.type
_entity_poly.pdbx_seq_one_letter_code
_entity_poly.pdbx_strand_id
1 'polypeptide(L)'
;MVFPQIPRNGLLPFVALAALFSTVAGGSGQPTIEPQNDAPNPYRTIDGWAVLPTGRMWGSTGGVDMDRDGQHIWVAERCGGNSCAGLDFDPVLKFDESGN
;
A
#
# COMPACT_ATOMS: atom_id res chain seq x y z
N MET A 1 -22.02 20.84 -66.31
CA MET A 1 -20.63 21.09 -65.86
C MET A 1 -20.61 20.77 -64.37
N VAL A 2 -20.43 19.51 -63.95
CA VAL A 2 -19.17 18.75 -63.87
C VAL A 2 -18.06 19.59 -63.23
N PHE A 3 -17.94 19.49 -61.90
CA PHE A 3 -16.70 19.78 -61.17
C PHE A 3 -15.89 18.47 -61.04
N PRO A 4 -14.56 18.54 -61.10
CA PRO A 4 -13.67 17.40 -61.36
C PRO A 4 -13.42 16.49 -60.16
N GLN A 5 -12.95 15.29 -60.49
CA GLN A 5 -12.69 14.11 -59.65
C GLN A 5 -11.41 14.25 -58.80
N ILE A 6 -11.45 13.81 -57.53
CA ILE A 6 -10.26 13.59 -56.67
C ILE A 6 -9.86 12.10 -56.74
N PRO A 7 -8.59 11.73 -56.99
CA PRO A 7 -8.18 10.35 -57.15
C PRO A 7 -7.69 9.67 -55.86
N ARG A 8 -7.97 8.37 -55.79
CA ARG A 8 -7.11 7.26 -55.33
C ARG A 8 -6.25 7.50 -54.09
N ASN A 9 -6.81 7.25 -52.90
CA ASN A 9 -6.02 6.81 -51.75
C ASN A 9 -6.11 5.29 -51.60
N GLY A 10 -4.92 4.69 -51.52
CA GLY A 10 -4.66 3.28 -51.72
C GLY A 10 -5.27 2.35 -50.66
N LEU A 11 -5.87 1.28 -51.18
CA LEU A 11 -6.01 0.02 -50.48
C LEU A 11 -4.61 -0.54 -50.20
N LEU A 12 -4.17 -0.50 -48.95
CA LEU A 12 -3.16 -1.41 -48.43
C LEU A 12 -3.83 -2.35 -47.41
N PRO A 13 -3.50 -3.65 -47.46
CA PRO A 13 -4.46 -4.71 -47.24
C PRO A 13 -4.53 -5.13 -45.78
N PHE A 14 -5.74 -5.40 -45.29
CA PHE A 14 -6.00 -6.18 -44.07
C PHE A 14 -5.43 -7.59 -44.26
N VAL A 15 -4.14 -7.77 -44.02
CA VAL A 15 -3.52 -9.10 -43.98
C VAL A 15 -2.78 -9.25 -42.67
N ALA A 16 -3.19 -10.31 -41.97
CA ALA A 16 -2.47 -11.03 -40.93
C ALA A 16 -2.38 -10.34 -39.57
N LEU A 17 -3.34 -10.65 -38.68
CA LEU A 17 -3.01 -11.23 -37.37
C LEU A 17 -4.25 -11.83 -36.65
N ALA A 18 -4.93 -12.79 -37.25
CA ALA A 18 -5.89 -13.63 -36.52
C ALA A 18 -5.16 -14.86 -35.98
N ALA A 19 -4.30 -14.67 -34.98
CA ALA A 19 -3.59 -15.77 -34.30
C ALA A 19 -4.03 -15.84 -32.83
N LEU A 20 -4.66 -16.97 -32.50
CA LEU A 20 -4.58 -17.67 -31.22
C LEU A 20 -5.23 -17.00 -29.99
N PHE A 21 -6.55 -17.15 -29.86
CA PHE A 21 -7.18 -17.19 -28.54
C PHE A 21 -7.10 -18.63 -28.00
N SER A 22 -5.94 -19.01 -27.46
CA SER A 22 -5.82 -20.22 -26.64
C SER A 22 -6.59 -20.00 -25.34
N THR A 23 -7.58 -20.86 -25.08
CA THR A 23 -8.34 -20.91 -23.83
C THR A 23 -7.40 -21.24 -22.67
N VAL A 24 -7.07 -20.25 -21.83
CA VAL A 24 -6.50 -20.49 -20.51
C VAL A 24 -7.65 -20.80 -19.55
N ALA A 25 -8.08 -22.06 -19.49
CA ALA A 25 -8.98 -22.56 -18.45
C ALA A 25 -8.20 -23.48 -17.50
N GLY A 26 -7.15 -22.93 -16.92
CA GLY A 26 -6.40 -23.53 -15.83
C GLY A 26 -6.33 -22.53 -14.69
N GLY A 27 -7.44 -22.32 -13.99
CA GLY A 27 -7.44 -21.55 -12.77
C GLY A 27 -6.64 -22.31 -11.72
N SER A 28 -5.40 -21.94 -11.50
CA SER A 28 -4.67 -22.34 -10.30
C SER A 28 -5.43 -21.75 -9.11
N GLY A 29 -6.21 -22.58 -8.42
CA GLY A 29 -6.76 -22.19 -7.12
C GLY A 29 -5.60 -21.82 -6.21
N GLN A 30 -5.72 -20.70 -5.48
CA GLN A 30 -4.75 -20.41 -4.44
C GLN A 30 -4.73 -21.58 -3.45
N PRO A 31 -3.55 -22.03 -2.99
CA PRO A 31 -3.49 -23.06 -1.97
C PRO A 31 -4.29 -22.59 -0.75
N THR A 32 -5.13 -23.46 -0.21
CA THR A 32 -5.73 -23.23 1.10
C THR A 32 -4.61 -23.29 2.13
N ILE A 33 -4.21 -22.13 2.64
CA ILE A 33 -3.30 -22.02 3.77
C ILE A 33 -4.15 -22.03 5.03
N GLU A 34 -3.91 -22.99 5.93
CA GLU A 34 -4.57 -23.00 7.22
C GLU A 34 -4.17 -21.77 8.04
N PRO A 35 -5.10 -21.11 8.74
CA PRO A 35 -4.77 -19.99 9.60
C PRO A 35 -3.78 -20.41 10.69
N GLN A 36 -2.71 -19.64 10.88
CA GLN A 36 -1.67 -19.94 11.87
C GLN A 36 -1.86 -19.20 13.21
N ASN A 37 -3.03 -18.58 13.43
CA ASN A 37 -3.33 -17.81 14.63
C ASN A 37 -3.42 -18.64 15.92
N ASP A 38 -3.38 -19.97 15.83
CA ASP A 38 -3.41 -20.88 16.98
C ASP A 38 -1.99 -21.24 17.49
N ALA A 39 -0.93 -20.73 16.84
CA ALA A 39 0.43 -20.90 17.31
C ALA A 39 0.67 -20.15 18.63
N PRO A 40 1.55 -20.65 19.53
CA PRO A 40 1.91 -19.92 20.75
C PRO A 40 2.45 -18.53 20.41
N ASN A 41 1.90 -17.48 21.04
CA ASN A 41 2.41 -16.12 20.90
C ASN A 41 3.58 -15.92 21.88
N PRO A 42 4.84 -15.77 21.41
CA PRO A 42 5.98 -15.54 22.28
C PRO A 42 6.06 -14.10 22.79
N TYR A 43 5.23 -13.19 22.27
CA TYR A 43 5.20 -11.78 22.63
C TYR A 43 4.18 -11.50 23.72
N ARG A 44 4.46 -10.47 24.52
CA ARG A 44 3.52 -9.90 25.49
C ARG A 44 3.18 -8.47 25.09
N THR A 45 1.95 -8.05 25.37
CA THR A 45 1.57 -6.65 25.26
C THR A 45 2.16 -5.86 26.42
N ILE A 46 2.73 -4.71 26.13
CA ILE A 46 3.17 -3.73 27.12
C ILE A 46 2.36 -2.46 26.86
N ASP A 47 1.43 -2.17 27.77
CA ASP A 47 0.59 -0.98 27.67
C ASP A 47 1.38 0.27 28.09
N GLY A 48 1.14 1.39 27.39
CA GLY A 48 1.69 2.69 27.74
C GLY A 48 3.21 2.82 27.55
N TRP A 49 3.83 1.97 26.71
CA TRP A 49 5.28 1.98 26.51
C TRP A 49 5.79 3.31 25.92
N ALA A 50 5.09 3.86 24.92
CA ALA A 50 5.49 5.03 24.17
C ALA A 50 4.56 6.18 24.48
N VAL A 51 5.15 7.27 24.95
CA VAL A 51 4.44 8.45 25.40
C VAL A 51 4.71 9.56 24.40
N LEU A 52 3.63 10.19 23.92
CA LEU A 52 3.79 11.32 23.02
C LEU A 52 4.37 12.53 23.77
N PRO A 53 5.22 13.33 23.12
CA PRO A 53 5.69 14.58 23.68
C PRO A 53 4.53 15.46 24.17
N THR A 54 4.79 16.28 25.19
CA THR A 54 3.84 17.27 25.74
C THR A 54 2.53 16.69 26.32
N GLY A 55 2.47 15.38 26.60
CA GLY A 55 1.29 14.74 27.19
C GLY A 55 0.11 14.61 26.22
N ARG A 56 0.38 14.62 24.91
CA ARG A 56 -0.62 14.38 23.87
C ARG A 56 -1.18 12.96 23.96
N MET A 57 -2.42 12.80 23.52
CA MET A 57 -3.05 11.49 23.35
C MET A 57 -2.79 10.94 21.95
N TRP A 58 -2.65 9.63 21.87
CA TRP A 58 -2.52 8.91 20.60
C TRP A 58 -3.77 9.04 19.74
N GLY A 59 -3.57 9.31 18.46
CA GLY A 59 -4.59 9.16 17.42
C GLY A 59 -4.46 7.82 16.70
N SER A 60 -4.98 7.77 15.48
CA SER A 60 -4.87 6.61 14.61
C SER A 60 -3.42 6.43 14.14
N THR A 61 -2.86 5.26 14.43
CA THR A 61 -1.54 4.87 13.92
C THR A 61 -1.66 4.35 12.49
N GLY A 62 -1.09 5.08 11.54
CA GLY A 62 -1.11 4.75 10.11
C GLY A 62 -0.01 3.77 9.69
N GLY A 63 1.05 3.63 10.49
CA GLY A 63 2.14 2.70 10.23
C GLY A 63 3.13 2.63 11.39
N VAL A 64 3.76 1.47 11.56
CA VAL A 64 4.82 1.20 12.53
C VAL A 64 5.88 0.37 11.82
N ASP A 65 7.15 0.75 11.95
CA ASP A 65 8.26 -0.01 11.36
C ASP A 65 9.51 0.07 12.24
N MET A 66 10.39 -0.92 12.12
CA MET A 66 11.69 -0.88 12.76
C MET A 66 12.63 0.01 11.96
N ASP A 67 13.34 0.91 12.64
CA ASP A 67 14.39 1.69 12.00
C ASP A 67 15.51 0.76 11.51
N ARG A 68 16.24 1.21 10.48
CA ARG A 68 17.38 0.51 9.89
C ARG A 68 18.48 0.21 10.90
N ASP A 69 18.54 0.95 12.01
CA ASP A 69 19.49 0.71 13.10
C ASP A 69 19.13 -0.50 13.97
N GLY A 70 17.92 -1.07 13.82
CA GLY A 70 17.46 -2.24 14.57
C GLY A 70 17.17 -1.99 16.05
N GLN A 71 17.21 -0.74 16.50
CA GLN A 71 17.07 -0.36 17.92
C GLN A 71 15.87 0.57 18.16
N HIS A 72 15.48 1.33 17.15
CA HIS A 72 14.38 2.28 17.26
C HIS A 72 13.17 1.87 16.42
N ILE A 73 12.01 2.42 16.79
CA ILE A 73 10.76 2.24 16.06
C ILE A 73 10.29 3.57 15.48
N TRP A 74 9.94 3.56 14.21
CA TRP A 74 9.21 4.65 13.56
C TRP A 74 7.71 4.43 13.66
N VAL A 75 6.97 5.48 13.99
CA VAL A 75 5.51 5.47 14.06
C VAL A 75 4.94 6.65 13.28
N ALA A 76 4.06 6.37 12.32
CA ALA A 76 3.27 7.38 11.64
C ALA A 76 1.92 7.52 12.35
N GLU A 77 1.70 8.65 13.01
CA GLU A 77 0.57 8.94 13.89
C GLU A 77 -0.31 10.06 13.32
N ARG A 78 -1.63 10.00 13.52
CA ARG A 78 -2.58 10.99 13.00
C ARG A 78 -3.00 12.04 14.04
N CYS A 79 -2.00 12.67 14.65
CA CYS A 79 -2.07 13.86 15.49
C CYS A 79 -3.12 13.87 16.62
N GLY A 80 -3.44 12.73 17.23
CA GLY A 80 -4.48 12.60 18.25
C GLY A 80 -5.89 12.33 17.70
N GLY A 81 -6.03 12.16 16.38
CA GLY A 81 -7.29 11.89 15.69
C GLY A 81 -7.11 10.97 14.48
N ASN A 82 -7.78 11.29 13.38
CA ASN A 82 -7.66 10.54 12.12
C ASN A 82 -7.12 11.41 10.96
N SER A 83 -6.55 12.57 11.29
CA SER A 83 -5.88 13.47 10.34
C SER A 83 -4.96 14.44 11.10
N CYS A 84 -3.86 14.83 10.45
CA CYS A 84 -2.96 15.89 10.91
C CYS A 84 -3.19 17.24 10.19
N ALA A 85 -4.13 17.30 9.24
CA ALA A 85 -4.31 18.49 8.42
C ALA A 85 -4.66 19.73 9.26
N GLY A 86 -3.89 20.80 9.09
CA GLY A 86 -4.07 22.07 9.79
C GLY A 86 -3.56 22.10 11.23
N LEU A 87 -2.88 21.04 11.68
CA LEU A 87 -2.21 20.99 12.98
C LEU A 87 -0.70 21.13 12.80
N ASP A 88 -0.06 21.80 13.75
CA ASP A 88 1.40 21.95 13.81
C ASP A 88 1.99 20.90 14.76
N PHE A 89 1.89 19.64 14.35
CA PHE A 89 2.42 18.49 15.10
C PHE A 89 3.21 17.59 14.17
N ASP A 90 4.30 17.02 14.68
CA ASP A 90 5.08 16.02 13.95
C ASP A 90 4.30 14.70 13.84
N PRO A 91 3.93 14.24 12.63
CA PRO A 91 3.16 13.01 12.44
C PRO A 91 4.03 11.76 12.36
N VAL A 92 5.36 11.91 12.29
CA VAL A 92 6.33 10.81 12.19
C VAL A 92 7.23 10.87 13.39
N LEU A 93 7.14 9.85 14.24
CA LEU A 93 7.76 9.79 15.55
C LEU A 93 8.79 8.65 15.56
N LYS A 94 9.91 8.86 16.26
CA LYS A 94 10.92 7.83 16.49
C LYS A 94 10.99 7.55 17.98
N PHE A 95 10.93 6.28 18.36
CA PHE A 95 11.04 5.86 19.76
C PHE A 95 12.22 4.94 19.98
N ASP A 96 12.90 5.08 21.11
CA ASP A 96 13.84 4.09 21.63
C ASP A 96 13.13 2.87 22.27
N GLU A 97 13.91 1.89 22.75
CA GLU A 97 13.38 0.69 23.43
C GLU A 97 12.56 0.99 24.70
N SER A 98 12.78 2.16 25.30
CA SER A 98 12.07 2.64 26.50
C SER A 98 10.87 3.53 26.16
N GLY A 99 10.61 3.79 24.88
CA GLY A 99 9.47 4.56 24.40
C GLY A 99 9.62 6.08 24.50
N ASN A 100 10.86 6.60 24.50
CA ASN A 100 11.16 8.04 24.43
C ASN A 100 11.44 8.53 23.01
#